data_AF-A0A8T6EBL9-F1
#
_entry.id   AF-A0A8T6EBL9-F1
#
_cell.length_a   1.000
_cell.length_b   1.000
_cell.length_c   1.000
_cell.angle_alpha   90.00
_cell.angle_beta   90.00
_cell.angle_gamma   90.00
#
_symmetry.space_group_name_H-M   'P 1'
#
loop_
_entity.id
_entity.type
_entity.pdbx_description
1 polymer ?
#
loop_
_entity_poly.entity_id
_entity_poly.type
_entity_poly.pdbx_seq_one_letter_code
_entity_poly.pdbx_strand_id
1 'polypeptide(L)'
;MSKRTARLLWLTPTGLTVLLLLILFSFTFADNGLDGLGGDLPSLDDGDDGSLPTIDDGDTGVTGPVGSVDDGAPVSDSSLIPLKNASFEQGSDSPVGWRPLVESLDGSYLWDTEVASSGSRSLFIGSTRYAYGRWSSDAVDVQKGGYNWYTLTGDVKTDQNTGEVYLAIAWFDEKGAMLTSSDSLMLAFGDLDWQSVRVTALPPAGAVTFSVWCISNHNAGFAWFDNLELRLTQLPARGKASYAQFLVEHPSHPLVLEAHSMRVGSLMTAAKWIREDGFYDPKAQLKASQLYAEAASVGRLDGVLQGGVTVSGGDFSEEKGAFEDLIDEALLSAGIAATRADDPTAARGYLSKVVERNRDETVTESASEFIEAIFEEGNVND
;
A
#
# COMPACT_ATOMS: atom_id res chain seq x y z
N MET A 1 3.79 -22.05 56.73
CA MET A 1 2.81 -21.27 55.94
C MET A 1 3.50 -20.02 55.44
N SER A 2 3.94 -20.02 54.18
CA SER A 2 4.57 -18.87 53.52
C SER A 2 3.86 -18.66 52.18
N LYS A 3 3.16 -17.52 52.06
CA LYS A 3 2.48 -17.09 50.83
C LYS A 3 3.54 -16.52 49.89
N ARG A 4 3.72 -17.12 48.72
CA ARG A 4 4.41 -16.49 47.59
C ARG A 4 3.37 -15.81 46.72
N THR A 5 3.42 -14.48 46.71
CA THR A 5 2.68 -13.61 45.82
C THR A 5 3.44 -13.55 44.49
N ALA A 6 2.84 -14.00 43.40
CA ALA A 6 3.37 -13.78 42.06
C ALA A 6 3.06 -12.34 41.64
N ARG A 7 4.10 -11.57 41.29
CA ARG A 7 3.96 -10.27 40.61
C ARG A 7 3.89 -10.53 39.11
N LEU A 8 2.78 -10.12 38.48
CA LEU A 8 2.66 -10.01 37.04
C LEU A 8 3.46 -8.76 36.60
N LEU A 9 4.55 -8.95 35.86
CA LEU A 9 5.20 -7.88 35.13
C LEU A 9 4.43 -7.69 33.81
N TRP A 10 3.96 -6.47 33.57
CA TRP A 10 3.51 -6.03 32.25
C TRP A 10 4.76 -5.87 31.37
N LEU A 11 4.91 -6.75 30.38
CA LEU A 11 5.84 -6.58 29.26
C LEU A 11 5.10 -5.84 28.14
N THR A 12 5.78 -4.90 27.51
CA THR A 12 5.34 -4.24 26.27
C THR A 12 5.10 -5.27 25.17
N PRO A 13 4.14 -5.06 24.25
CA PRO A 13 3.85 -6.06 23.22
C PRO A 13 5.01 -6.11 22.23
N THR A 14 5.82 -7.17 22.31
CA THR A 14 6.72 -7.59 21.21
C THR A 14 5.94 -8.48 20.24
N GLY A 15 6.37 -8.50 18.97
CA GLY A 15 5.64 -9.01 17.79
C GLY A 15 5.03 -10.42 17.88
N LEU A 16 5.45 -11.25 18.83
CA LEU A 16 4.85 -12.56 19.09
C LEU A 16 3.38 -12.46 19.55
N THR A 17 3.02 -11.40 20.28
CA THR A 17 1.64 -11.21 20.77
C THR A 17 0.69 -10.86 19.62
N VAL A 18 1.19 -10.15 18.61
CA VAL A 18 0.46 -9.79 17.39
C VAL A 18 0.27 -11.00 16.48
N LEU A 19 1.30 -11.86 16.34
CA LEU A 19 1.20 -13.12 15.59
C LEU A 19 0.14 -14.07 16.18
N LEU A 20 0.12 -14.23 17.51
CA LEU A 20 -0.89 -15.07 18.19
C LEU A 20 -2.31 -14.47 18.12
N LEU A 21 -2.44 -13.14 18.23
CA LEU A 21 -3.73 -12.47 18.09
C LEU A 21 -4.30 -12.54 16.68
N LEU A 22 -3.48 -12.41 15.63
CA LEU A 22 -3.92 -12.49 14.23
C LEU A 22 -4.37 -13.91 13.83
N ILE A 23 -3.68 -14.93 14.33
CA ILE A 23 -4.08 -16.34 14.16
C ILE A 23 -5.43 -16.57 14.86
N LEU A 24 -5.58 -16.18 16.13
CA LEU A 24 -6.83 -16.34 16.89
C LEU A 24 -8.01 -15.52 16.33
N PHE A 25 -7.76 -14.33 15.78
CA PHE A 25 -8.82 -13.49 15.19
C PHE A 25 -9.40 -14.11 13.92
N SER A 26 -8.59 -14.86 13.16
CA SER A 26 -9.02 -15.57 11.96
C SER A 26 -9.96 -16.74 12.27
N PHE A 27 -9.88 -17.33 13.46
CA PHE A 27 -10.74 -18.44 13.89
C PHE A 27 -12.09 -18.01 14.49
N THR A 28 -12.15 -16.83 15.13
CA THR A 28 -13.38 -16.40 15.84
C THR A 28 -14.55 -16.04 14.89
N PHE A 29 -14.31 -15.83 13.60
CA PHE A 29 -15.36 -15.60 12.61
C PHE A 29 -15.88 -16.86 11.91
N ALA A 30 -15.21 -18.01 12.09
CA ALA A 30 -15.60 -19.25 11.43
C ALA A 30 -16.79 -19.98 12.09
N ASP A 31 -17.15 -19.63 13.34
CA ASP A 31 -18.07 -20.45 14.15
C ASP A 31 -19.34 -19.72 14.66
N ASN A 32 -19.72 -18.60 14.05
CA ASN A 32 -21.05 -18.01 14.28
C ASN A 32 -21.99 -18.43 13.14
N GLY A 33 -22.58 -19.61 13.29
CA GLY A 33 -23.61 -20.15 12.40
C GLY A 33 -24.77 -19.16 12.20
N LEU A 34 -24.85 -18.61 10.98
CA LEU A 34 -26.04 -17.94 10.46
C LEU A 34 -26.89 -18.96 9.69
N ASP A 35 -27.42 -19.95 10.41
CA ASP A 35 -28.53 -20.75 9.92
C ASP A 35 -29.82 -19.93 10.09
N GLY A 36 -30.25 -19.26 9.02
CA GLY A 36 -31.64 -18.83 8.92
C GLY A 36 -31.90 -17.47 8.28
N LEU A 37 -31.47 -17.26 7.03
CA LEU A 37 -32.11 -16.30 6.13
C LEU A 37 -32.16 -16.88 4.71
N GLY A 38 -33.12 -17.78 4.47
CA GLY A 38 -33.51 -18.21 3.14
C GLY A 38 -34.30 -17.10 2.45
N GLY A 39 -33.61 -16.30 1.64
CA GLY A 39 -34.21 -15.39 0.67
C GLY A 39 -33.61 -15.69 -0.70
N ASP A 40 -34.46 -16.05 -1.66
CA ASP A 40 -34.08 -16.30 -3.04
C ASP A 40 -33.37 -15.07 -3.64
N LEU A 41 -32.06 -15.18 -3.85
CA LEU A 41 -31.29 -14.22 -4.64
C LEU A 41 -31.61 -14.45 -6.13
N PRO A 42 -31.79 -13.37 -6.93
CA PRO A 42 -31.99 -13.51 -8.36
C PRO A 42 -30.75 -14.14 -9.01
N SER A 43 -30.98 -15.13 -9.85
CA SER A 43 -29.93 -15.78 -10.66
C SER A 43 -29.20 -14.72 -11.48
N LEU A 44 -27.92 -14.53 -11.19
CA LEU A 44 -27.00 -13.82 -12.07
C LEU A 44 -26.77 -14.71 -13.30
N ASP A 45 -26.95 -14.09 -14.46
CA ASP A 45 -26.76 -14.65 -15.79
C ASP A 45 -25.25 -14.87 -16.01
N ASP A 46 -24.83 -16.13 -16.16
CA ASP A 46 -23.44 -16.61 -16.27
C ASP A 46 -22.78 -16.26 -17.64
N GLY A 47 -23.01 -15.06 -18.14
CA GLY A 47 -22.61 -14.65 -19.49
C GLY A 47 -21.22 -14.02 -19.62
N ASP A 48 -20.46 -13.85 -18.53
CA ASP A 48 -19.16 -13.18 -18.55
C ASP A 48 -18.02 -14.16 -18.28
N ASP A 49 -17.06 -14.23 -19.18
CA ASP A 49 -16.09 -15.33 -19.30
C ASP A 49 -14.92 -15.26 -18.31
N GLY A 50 -15.11 -14.69 -17.12
CA GLY A 50 -14.16 -14.82 -16.00
C GLY A 50 -12.71 -14.45 -16.32
N SER A 51 -12.47 -13.66 -17.37
CA SER A 51 -11.15 -13.20 -17.77
C SER A 51 -10.67 -12.15 -16.77
N LEU A 52 -10.13 -12.60 -15.63
CA LEU A 52 -9.38 -11.75 -14.72
C LEU A 52 -8.33 -10.96 -15.51
N PRO A 53 -8.07 -9.68 -15.18
CA PRO A 53 -7.01 -8.92 -15.82
C PRO A 53 -5.70 -9.70 -15.69
N THR A 54 -5.17 -10.17 -16.82
CA THR A 54 -3.84 -10.74 -16.88
C THR A 54 -2.86 -9.59 -16.66
N ILE A 55 -2.08 -9.65 -15.58
CA ILE A 55 -0.85 -8.87 -15.47
C ILE A 55 0.08 -9.45 -16.54
N ASP A 56 0.06 -8.85 -17.73
CA ASP A 56 0.97 -9.15 -18.82
C ASP A 56 2.33 -8.49 -18.53
N ASP A 57 3.14 -9.23 -17.78
CA ASP A 57 4.57 -8.97 -17.55
C ASP A 57 5.43 -9.68 -18.62
N GLY A 58 4.93 -9.85 -19.86
CA GLY A 58 5.60 -10.54 -20.96
C GLY A 58 6.96 -9.95 -21.36
N ASP A 59 8.00 -10.24 -20.59
CA ASP A 59 9.40 -10.12 -20.97
C ASP A 59 10.29 -11.05 -20.14
N THR A 60 10.49 -12.29 -20.62
CA THR A 60 11.38 -13.28 -20.00
C THR A 60 12.63 -13.57 -20.85
N GLY A 61 13.13 -12.63 -21.67
CA GLY A 61 14.12 -13.04 -22.66
C GLY A 61 15.04 -12.00 -23.29
N VAL A 62 15.80 -11.25 -22.49
CA VAL A 62 16.99 -10.53 -23.00
C VAL A 62 18.23 -10.84 -22.16
N THR A 63 18.95 -11.91 -22.53
CA THR A 63 20.25 -12.28 -21.94
C THR A 63 21.42 -11.89 -22.88
N GLY A 64 21.59 -10.60 -23.11
CA GLY A 64 22.75 -10.05 -23.84
C GLY A 64 23.71 -9.33 -22.88
N PRO A 65 25.04 -9.45 -23.03
CA PRO A 65 25.99 -8.71 -22.20
C PRO A 65 25.87 -7.21 -22.47
N VAL A 66 25.44 -6.47 -21.44
CA VAL A 66 25.32 -5.01 -21.47
C VAL A 66 26.73 -4.43 -21.49
N GLY A 67 27.12 -3.81 -22.61
CA GLY A 67 28.36 -3.04 -22.69
C GLY A 67 28.33 -1.90 -21.69
N SER A 68 29.46 -1.67 -21.00
CA SER A 68 29.64 -0.56 -20.05
C SER A 68 29.48 0.78 -20.79
N VAL A 69 28.30 1.38 -20.69
CA VAL A 69 28.07 2.77 -21.07
C VAL A 69 28.64 3.63 -19.94
N ASP A 70 29.31 4.71 -20.30
CA ASP A 70 29.88 5.68 -19.38
C ASP A 70 28.74 6.31 -18.54
N ASP A 71 28.62 5.88 -17.26
CA ASP A 71 27.51 6.15 -16.34
C ASP A 71 27.58 7.57 -15.74
N GLY A 72 27.79 8.58 -16.58
CA GLY A 72 27.53 9.96 -16.18
C GLY A 72 26.09 10.03 -15.66
N ALA A 73 25.94 10.11 -14.33
CA ALA A 73 24.65 9.94 -13.66
C ALA A 73 23.60 10.78 -14.41
N PRO A 74 22.56 10.15 -14.98
CA PRO A 74 21.59 10.88 -15.78
C PRO A 74 21.02 11.99 -14.90
N VAL A 75 21.17 13.24 -15.36
CA VAL A 75 20.61 14.40 -14.67
C VAL A 75 19.10 14.22 -14.70
N SER A 76 18.51 13.91 -13.54
CA SER A 76 17.07 13.87 -13.39
C SER A 76 16.54 15.29 -13.51
N ASP A 77 15.69 15.52 -14.52
CA ASP A 77 14.99 16.79 -14.64
C ASP A 77 13.74 16.72 -13.75
N SER A 78 13.75 17.51 -12.67
CA SER A 78 12.61 17.64 -11.76
C SER A 78 11.88 18.94 -12.08
N SER A 79 10.62 18.82 -12.51
CA SER A 79 9.78 19.95 -12.89
C SER A 79 8.51 20.00 -12.04
N LEU A 80 8.00 21.22 -11.83
CA LEU A 80 6.72 21.41 -11.16
C LEU A 80 5.58 21.19 -12.16
N ILE A 81 4.63 20.31 -11.81
CA ILE A 81 3.38 20.15 -12.54
C ILE A 81 2.34 21.08 -11.89
N PRO A 82 1.86 22.11 -12.59
CA PRO A 82 0.97 23.09 -12.00
C PRO A 82 -0.39 22.45 -11.67
N LEU A 83 -0.66 22.25 -10.39
CA LEU A 83 -2.01 21.97 -9.90
C LEU A 83 -2.80 23.27 -9.81
N LYS A 84 -4.03 23.25 -10.33
CA LYS A 84 -4.92 24.42 -10.28
C LYS A 84 -5.30 24.69 -8.82
N ASN A 85 -5.03 25.91 -8.36
CA ASN A 85 -5.38 26.36 -7.01
C ASN A 85 -4.91 25.41 -5.89
N ALA A 86 -3.66 24.98 -5.94
CA ALA A 86 -3.11 23.99 -5.03
C ALA A 86 -2.98 24.45 -3.56
N SER A 87 -2.98 25.77 -3.32
CA SER A 87 -3.06 26.40 -1.99
C SER A 87 -4.49 26.79 -1.59
N PHE A 88 -5.48 26.44 -2.41
CA PHE A 88 -6.90 26.67 -2.13
C PHE A 88 -7.33 28.12 -1.88
N GLU A 89 -6.60 29.14 -2.35
CA GLU A 89 -6.94 30.55 -2.11
C GLU A 89 -7.89 31.15 -3.17
N GLN A 90 -8.18 30.44 -4.26
CA GLN A 90 -8.96 30.94 -5.40
C GLN A 90 -10.35 30.31 -5.50
N GLY A 91 -11.38 31.15 -5.67
CA GLY A 91 -12.77 30.72 -5.82
C GLY A 91 -13.76 31.74 -5.25
N SER A 92 -15.05 31.49 -5.45
CA SER A 92 -16.15 32.26 -4.83
C SER A 92 -16.85 31.44 -3.75
N ASP A 93 -17.51 30.36 -4.17
CA ASP A 93 -18.29 29.47 -3.31
C ASP A 93 -17.62 28.10 -3.14
N SER A 94 -16.69 27.77 -4.04
CA SER A 94 -15.91 26.54 -4.04
C SER A 94 -14.49 26.81 -4.56
N PRO A 95 -13.51 26.00 -4.15
CA PRO A 95 -12.13 26.10 -4.63
C PRO A 95 -12.08 25.80 -6.14
N VAL A 96 -11.45 26.68 -6.91
CA VAL A 96 -11.35 26.53 -8.36
C VAL A 96 -10.57 25.26 -8.71
N GLY A 97 -11.14 24.38 -9.53
CA GLY A 97 -10.47 23.16 -10.00
C GLY A 97 -10.49 21.99 -9.01
N TRP A 98 -11.31 22.10 -7.96
CA TRP A 98 -11.48 21.08 -6.94
C TRP A 98 -12.97 20.83 -6.73
N ARG A 99 -13.33 19.57 -6.58
CA ARG A 99 -14.71 19.15 -6.29
C ARG A 99 -14.74 18.04 -5.25
N PRO A 100 -15.76 17.99 -4.39
CA PRO A 100 -15.96 16.83 -3.54
C PRO A 100 -16.42 15.64 -4.40
N LEU A 101 -15.92 14.44 -4.12
CA LEU A 101 -16.44 13.19 -4.64
C LEU A 101 -17.24 12.53 -3.53
N VAL A 102 -18.57 12.62 -3.64
CA VAL A 102 -19.52 12.16 -2.64
C VAL A 102 -20.11 10.84 -3.09
N GLU A 103 -19.59 9.72 -2.58
CA GLU A 103 -20.10 8.38 -2.90
C GLU A 103 -21.29 7.97 -2.02
N SER A 104 -21.43 8.57 -0.83
CA SER A 104 -22.60 8.39 0.04
C SER A 104 -23.04 9.71 0.68
N LEU A 105 -24.27 9.76 1.20
CA LEU A 105 -24.83 10.98 1.80
C LEU A 105 -24.16 11.39 3.12
N ASP A 106 -23.26 10.56 3.65
CA ASP A 106 -22.55 10.82 4.88
C ASP A 106 -21.21 11.52 4.57
N GLY A 107 -20.94 12.62 5.27
CA GLY A 107 -19.72 13.41 5.12
C GLY A 107 -19.98 14.90 4.86
N SER A 108 -19.16 15.74 5.45
CA SER A 108 -19.19 17.20 5.29
C SER A 108 -17.95 17.68 4.54
N TYR A 109 -18.16 18.49 3.50
CA TYR A 109 -17.10 19.05 2.68
C TYR A 109 -17.21 20.56 2.72
N LEU A 110 -16.13 21.23 3.13
CA LEU A 110 -16.10 22.68 3.23
C LEU A 110 -14.81 23.20 2.62
N TRP A 111 -14.90 24.39 2.06
CA TRP A 111 -13.75 25.21 1.76
C TRP A 111 -13.56 26.14 2.97
N ASP A 112 -12.81 25.62 3.93
CA ASP A 112 -12.72 26.18 5.28
C ASP A 112 -11.91 27.49 5.25
N THR A 113 -12.36 28.49 6.02
CA THR A 113 -11.70 29.80 6.17
C THR A 113 -11.15 30.05 7.58
N GLU A 114 -11.39 29.12 8.51
CA GLU A 114 -10.97 29.24 9.91
C GLU A 114 -9.70 28.43 10.18
N VAL A 115 -9.51 27.32 9.47
CA VAL A 115 -8.35 26.44 9.59
C VAL A 115 -7.62 26.39 8.26
N ALA A 116 -6.35 26.80 8.24
CA ALA A 116 -5.47 26.75 7.08
C ALA A 116 -4.02 26.50 7.53
N SER A 117 -3.22 25.86 6.69
CA SER A 117 -1.77 25.70 6.93
C SER A 117 -1.04 26.98 6.51
N SER A 118 -1.42 27.52 5.35
CA SER A 118 -1.00 28.83 4.88
C SER A 118 -2.18 29.63 4.32
N GLY A 119 -1.97 30.92 4.04
CA GLY A 119 -3.02 31.74 3.46
C GLY A 119 -4.23 31.91 4.39
N SER A 120 -5.43 31.74 3.84
CA SER A 120 -6.70 31.96 4.52
C SER A 120 -7.69 30.82 4.35
N ARG A 121 -7.35 29.77 3.60
CA ARG A 121 -8.29 28.70 3.25
C ARG A 121 -7.65 27.33 3.18
N SER A 122 -8.44 26.29 3.42
CA SER A 122 -8.04 24.90 3.18
C SER A 122 -9.23 24.03 2.74
N LEU A 123 -8.95 22.81 2.30
CA LEU A 123 -10.01 21.82 2.06
C LEU A 123 -10.31 21.06 3.34
N PHE A 124 -11.59 20.99 3.72
CA PHE A 124 -12.06 20.23 4.86
C PHE A 124 -12.89 19.03 4.43
N ILE A 125 -12.69 17.91 5.13
CA ILE A 125 -13.52 16.70 5.08
C ILE A 125 -13.83 16.27 6.52
N GLY A 126 -15.08 15.98 6.83
CA GLY A 126 -15.49 15.55 8.16
C GLY A 126 -16.62 14.53 8.16
N SER A 127 -16.75 13.77 9.25
CA SER A 127 -17.90 12.89 9.52
C SER A 127 -18.20 11.84 8.44
N THR A 128 -17.17 11.20 7.88
CA THR A 128 -17.25 10.19 6.81
C THR A 128 -17.36 8.75 7.33
N ARG A 129 -17.94 8.53 8.52
CA ARG A 129 -17.94 7.24 9.25
C ARG A 129 -18.21 6.00 8.39
N TYR A 130 -19.17 6.09 7.47
CA TYR A 130 -19.55 5.00 6.57
C TYR A 130 -19.42 5.41 5.09
N ALA A 131 -18.54 6.37 4.82
CA ALA A 131 -18.39 7.01 3.53
C ALA A 131 -16.92 7.05 3.08
N TYR A 132 -16.74 7.11 1.78
CA TYR A 132 -15.46 7.44 1.16
C TYR A 132 -15.41 8.94 0.91
N GLY A 133 -14.72 9.66 1.80
CA GLY A 133 -14.67 11.12 1.78
C GLY A 133 -13.52 11.64 0.95
N ARG A 134 -13.77 12.33 -0.18
CA ARG A 134 -12.68 12.82 -1.03
C ARG A 134 -12.90 14.22 -1.60
N TRP A 135 -11.84 15.01 -1.65
CA TRP A 135 -11.72 16.10 -2.63
C TRP A 135 -10.88 15.64 -3.79
N SER A 136 -11.27 16.00 -5.02
CA SER A 136 -10.55 15.66 -6.24
C SER A 136 -10.20 16.93 -7.02
N SER A 137 -8.96 16.99 -7.51
CA SER A 137 -8.54 17.98 -8.50
C SER A 137 -9.20 17.72 -9.86
N ASP A 138 -9.13 18.71 -10.75
CA ASP A 138 -9.23 18.51 -12.19
C ASP A 138 -8.23 17.43 -12.65
N ALA A 139 -8.55 16.72 -13.73
CA ALA A 139 -7.65 15.72 -14.30
C ALA A 139 -6.42 16.36 -14.95
N VAL A 140 -5.28 15.68 -14.86
CA VAL A 140 -3.99 16.06 -15.42
C VAL A 140 -3.53 14.95 -16.37
N ASP A 141 -3.01 15.32 -17.53
CA ASP A 141 -2.48 14.36 -18.50
C ASP A 141 -1.19 13.71 -17.99
N VAL A 142 -1.09 12.39 -18.16
CA VAL A 142 0.14 11.63 -17.91
C VAL A 142 1.16 11.97 -19.00
N GLN A 143 2.33 12.45 -18.60
CA GLN A 143 3.48 12.59 -19.48
C GLN A 143 3.88 11.23 -20.08
N LYS A 144 4.19 11.25 -21.38
CA LYS A 144 4.53 10.06 -22.15
C LYS A 144 6.04 9.86 -22.26
N GLY A 145 6.46 8.59 -22.28
CA GLY A 145 7.85 8.17 -22.47
C GLY A 145 8.70 8.26 -21.21
N GLY A 146 9.68 7.37 -21.07
CA GLY A 146 10.54 7.30 -19.89
C GLY A 146 9.83 6.84 -18.61
N TYR A 147 10.55 6.89 -17.49
CA TYR A 147 9.97 6.81 -16.15
C TYR A 147 9.58 8.22 -15.72
N ASN A 148 8.28 8.45 -15.62
CA ASN A 148 7.70 9.71 -15.17
C ASN A 148 7.22 9.55 -13.74
N TRP A 149 8.11 9.82 -12.79
CA TRP A 149 7.80 9.74 -11.37
C TRP A 149 7.07 10.99 -10.90
N TYR A 150 5.86 10.82 -10.41
CA TYR A 150 5.06 11.90 -9.84
C TYR A 150 5.18 11.88 -8.34
N THR A 151 5.67 12.98 -7.75
CA THR A 151 5.75 13.17 -6.30
C THR A 151 4.74 14.23 -5.92
N LEU A 152 3.71 13.82 -5.18
CA LEU A 152 2.73 14.70 -4.57
C LEU A 152 3.10 14.91 -3.11
N THR A 153 3.11 16.18 -2.67
CA THR A 153 3.20 16.56 -1.26
C THR A 153 2.05 17.48 -0.89
N GLY A 154 1.73 17.54 0.40
CA GLY A 154 0.74 18.47 0.92
C GLY A 154 0.70 18.47 2.44
N ASP A 155 0.20 19.56 3.01
CA ASP A 155 0.01 19.68 4.46
C ASP A 155 -1.34 19.08 4.84
N VAL A 156 -1.35 18.29 5.92
CA VAL A 156 -2.55 17.64 6.43
C VAL A 156 -2.63 17.82 7.94
N LYS A 157 -3.83 18.17 8.43
CA LYS A 157 -4.16 18.29 9.85
C LYS A 157 -5.36 17.41 10.17
N THR A 158 -5.40 16.85 11.37
CA THR A 158 -6.55 16.06 11.84
C THR A 158 -7.02 16.49 13.21
N ASP A 159 -8.32 16.31 13.44
CA ASP A 159 -8.96 16.47 14.76
C ASP A 159 -9.91 15.28 14.95
N GLN A 160 -9.69 14.52 16.02
CA GLN A 160 -10.40 13.28 16.35
C GLN A 160 -10.39 12.26 15.21
N ASN A 161 -9.28 12.10 14.48
CA ASN A 161 -9.21 11.14 13.39
C ASN A 161 -9.43 9.71 13.91
N THR A 162 -10.44 9.02 13.38
CA THR A 162 -10.71 7.61 13.67
C THR A 162 -10.62 6.73 12.43
N GLY A 163 -10.32 7.32 11.27
CA GLY A 163 -10.37 6.66 9.98
C GLY A 163 -9.08 6.85 9.20
N GLU A 164 -9.20 6.68 7.89
CA GLU A 164 -8.08 6.76 6.97
C GLU A 164 -7.95 8.20 6.47
N VAL A 165 -6.82 8.85 6.72
CA VAL A 165 -6.53 10.19 6.21
C VAL A 165 -5.18 10.19 5.50
N TYR A 166 -5.18 10.53 4.21
CA TYR A 166 -4.00 10.48 3.34
C TYR A 166 -4.20 11.28 2.04
N LEU A 167 -3.12 11.43 1.26
CA LEU A 167 -3.16 11.94 -0.12
C LEU A 167 -3.05 10.78 -1.11
N ALA A 168 -3.65 10.91 -2.29
CA ALA A 168 -3.50 9.93 -3.35
C ALA A 168 -3.39 10.55 -4.74
N ILE A 169 -2.77 9.81 -5.65
CA ILE A 169 -2.80 10.04 -7.10
C ILE A 169 -3.67 8.94 -7.70
N ALA A 170 -4.87 9.30 -8.16
CA ALA A 170 -5.80 8.38 -8.81
C ALA A 170 -5.55 8.36 -10.32
N TRP A 171 -5.29 7.19 -10.88
CA TRP A 171 -4.92 7.00 -12.29
C TRP A 171 -6.10 6.52 -13.11
N PHE A 172 -6.28 7.09 -14.31
CA PHE A 172 -7.40 6.79 -15.19
C PHE A 172 -6.93 6.41 -16.59
N ASP A 173 -7.68 5.51 -17.23
CA ASP A 173 -7.48 5.11 -18.62
C ASP A 173 -8.12 6.11 -19.61
N GLU A 174 -8.02 5.80 -20.92
CA GLU A 174 -8.58 6.64 -22.00
C GLU A 174 -10.11 6.77 -21.95
N LYS A 175 -10.80 5.86 -21.25
CA LYS A 175 -12.26 5.88 -21.07
C LYS A 175 -12.65 6.64 -19.79
N GLY A 176 -11.67 7.11 -19.01
CA GLY A 176 -11.89 7.71 -17.70
C GLY A 176 -12.22 6.71 -16.60
N ALA A 177 -12.01 5.41 -16.84
CA ALA A 177 -12.14 4.39 -15.80
C ALA A 177 -10.91 4.44 -14.89
N MET A 178 -11.15 4.37 -13.58
CA MET A 178 -10.05 4.33 -12.61
C MET A 178 -9.32 2.99 -12.74
N LEU A 179 -8.00 3.06 -12.92
CA LEU A 179 -7.12 1.89 -12.96
C LEU A 179 -6.68 1.49 -11.55
N THR A 180 -6.16 2.46 -10.80
CA THR A 180 -5.68 2.30 -9.41
C THR A 180 -5.48 3.69 -8.80
N SER A 181 -5.19 3.73 -7.51
CA SER A 181 -4.55 4.89 -6.87
C SER A 181 -3.15 4.55 -6.41
N SER A 182 -2.35 5.58 -6.14
CA SER A 182 -1.11 5.50 -5.39
C SER A 182 -1.24 6.43 -4.18
N ASP A 183 -1.05 5.89 -2.99
CA ASP A 183 -1.46 6.53 -1.74
C ASP A 183 -0.23 6.91 -0.91
N SER A 184 -0.32 8.00 -0.15
CA SER A 184 0.65 8.30 0.91
C SER A 184 0.44 7.35 2.08
N LEU A 185 1.39 7.32 3.02
CA LEU A 185 1.13 6.70 4.31
C LEU A 185 -0.11 7.31 4.96
N MET A 186 -0.91 6.47 5.60
CA MET A 186 -2.05 6.90 6.39
C MET A 186 -1.56 7.63 7.64
N LEU A 187 -2.22 8.73 7.97
CA LEU A 187 -1.96 9.41 9.23
C LEU A 187 -2.43 8.58 10.42
N ALA A 188 -1.73 8.73 11.54
CA ALA A 188 -2.12 8.12 12.79
C ALA A 188 -3.52 8.56 13.25
N PHE A 189 -4.17 7.73 14.07
CA PHE A 189 -5.42 8.10 14.71
C PHE A 189 -5.23 9.21 15.75
N GLY A 190 -6.28 10.01 15.95
CA GLY A 190 -6.32 11.12 16.89
C GLY A 190 -6.03 12.48 16.27
N ASP A 191 -5.52 13.38 17.11
CA ASP A 191 -5.31 14.79 16.76
C ASP A 191 -3.87 14.97 16.32
N LEU A 192 -3.69 15.53 15.13
CA LEU A 192 -2.38 15.85 14.58
C LEU A 192 -2.40 17.29 14.12
N ASP A 193 -1.35 18.04 14.44
CA ASP A 193 -1.17 19.36 13.85
C ASP A 193 -0.74 19.23 12.37
N TRP A 194 -0.68 20.35 11.65
CA TRP A 194 -0.24 20.37 10.26
C TRP A 194 1.09 19.63 10.08
N GLN A 195 1.08 18.60 9.24
CA GLN A 195 2.27 17.86 8.85
C GLN A 195 2.27 17.66 7.34
N SER A 196 3.44 17.72 6.73
CA SER A 196 3.59 17.42 5.31
C SER A 196 3.56 15.92 5.11
N VAL A 197 2.67 15.45 4.24
CA VAL A 197 2.64 14.06 3.75
C VAL A 197 3.11 14.00 2.30
N ARG A 198 3.50 12.81 1.84
CA ARG A 198 4.07 12.58 0.51
C ARG A 198 3.62 11.24 -0.07
N VAL A 199 3.40 11.21 -1.39
CA VAL A 199 3.36 9.98 -2.19
C VAL A 199 4.20 10.16 -3.45
N THR A 200 4.97 9.15 -3.84
CA THR A 200 5.74 9.16 -5.10
C THR A 200 5.46 7.90 -5.92
N ALA A 201 4.99 8.06 -7.15
CA ALA A 201 4.52 6.92 -7.95
C ALA A 201 4.82 7.05 -9.45
N LEU A 202 4.91 5.88 -10.10
CA LEU A 202 4.84 5.75 -11.55
C LEU A 202 3.37 5.56 -11.97
N PRO A 203 2.97 6.12 -13.13
CA PRO A 203 1.69 5.79 -13.74
C PRO A 203 1.61 4.28 -14.01
N PRO A 204 0.51 3.60 -13.67
CA PRO A 204 0.31 2.21 -14.05
C PRO A 204 0.15 2.08 -15.57
N ALA A 205 0.32 0.87 -16.09
CA ALA A 205 0.13 0.60 -17.51
C ALA A 205 -1.29 0.98 -17.96
N GLY A 206 -1.39 1.76 -19.04
CA GLY A 206 -2.66 2.23 -19.59
C GLY A 206 -3.17 3.55 -19.00
N ALA A 207 -2.53 4.10 -17.97
CA ALA A 207 -2.90 5.42 -17.45
C ALA A 207 -2.60 6.52 -18.47
N VAL A 208 -3.58 7.37 -18.73
CA VAL A 208 -3.43 8.54 -19.62
C VAL A 208 -3.74 9.85 -18.92
N THR A 209 -4.54 9.81 -17.85
CA THR A 209 -4.76 10.96 -16.96
C THR A 209 -4.68 10.52 -15.50
N PHE A 210 -4.54 11.49 -14.61
CA PHE A 210 -4.67 11.28 -13.18
C PHE A 210 -5.35 12.47 -12.50
N SER A 211 -5.86 12.27 -11.29
CA SER A 211 -6.32 13.34 -10.40
C SER A 211 -5.63 13.20 -9.05
N VAL A 212 -5.43 14.32 -8.38
CA VAL A 212 -4.97 14.34 -6.98
C VAL A 212 -6.18 14.28 -6.07
N TRP A 213 -6.14 13.37 -5.10
CA TRP A 213 -7.19 13.18 -4.11
C TRP A 213 -6.69 13.50 -2.71
N CYS A 214 -7.50 14.25 -1.96
CA CYS A 214 -7.40 14.40 -0.51
C CYS A 214 -8.46 13.50 0.12
N ILE A 215 -8.06 12.55 0.97
CA ILE A 215 -8.92 11.44 1.37
C ILE A 215 -9.12 11.44 2.89
N SER A 216 -10.37 11.32 3.32
CA SER A 216 -10.77 11.00 4.69
C SER A 216 -11.89 9.97 4.66
N ASN A 217 -11.55 8.68 4.71
CA ASN A 217 -12.52 7.58 4.68
C ASN A 217 -12.82 7.09 6.09
N HIS A 218 -14.05 6.66 6.33
CA HIS A 218 -14.46 6.01 7.59
C HIS A 218 -14.10 6.82 8.84
N ASN A 219 -14.03 8.15 8.73
CA ASN A 219 -13.53 9.03 9.77
C ASN A 219 -14.68 9.70 10.52
N ALA A 220 -14.77 9.49 11.82
CA ALA A 220 -15.75 10.16 12.67
C ALA A 220 -15.37 11.62 12.98
N GLY A 221 -14.09 11.96 12.88
CA GLY A 221 -13.55 13.30 13.10
C GLY A 221 -13.42 14.10 11.82
N PHE A 222 -12.32 14.85 11.74
CA PHE A 222 -12.07 15.88 10.75
C PHE A 222 -10.67 15.79 10.16
N ALA A 223 -10.54 16.19 8.90
CA ALA A 223 -9.26 16.34 8.22
C ALA A 223 -9.27 17.63 7.39
N TRP A 224 -8.15 18.35 7.43
CA TRP A 224 -7.89 19.51 6.59
C TRP A 224 -6.67 19.26 5.72
N PHE A 225 -6.69 19.77 4.49
CA PHE A 225 -5.64 19.63 3.49
C PHE A 225 -5.29 20.98 2.89
N ASP A 226 -4.01 21.27 2.76
CA ASP A 226 -3.50 22.54 2.25
C ASP A 226 -2.15 22.39 1.52
N ASN A 227 -1.72 23.44 0.81
CA ASN A 227 -0.38 23.58 0.21
C ASN A 227 0.06 22.39 -0.65
N LEU A 228 -0.81 21.91 -1.54
CA LEU A 228 -0.45 20.78 -2.40
C LEU A 228 0.61 21.18 -3.42
N GLU A 229 1.56 20.27 -3.67
CA GLU A 229 2.59 20.43 -4.69
C GLU A 229 2.78 19.11 -5.44
N LEU A 230 2.81 19.17 -6.78
CA LEU A 230 3.07 18.02 -7.62
C LEU A 230 4.33 18.25 -8.44
N ARG A 231 5.30 17.35 -8.28
CA ARG A 231 6.55 17.33 -9.06
C ARG A 231 6.60 16.12 -9.97
N LEU A 232 7.22 16.31 -11.13
CA LEU A 232 7.56 15.26 -12.06
C LEU A 232 9.08 15.10 -12.12
N THR A 233 9.57 13.90 -11.90
CA THR A 233 10.95 13.51 -12.14
C THR A 233 11.01 12.57 -13.34
N GLN A 234 11.66 13.02 -14.42
CA GLN A 234 11.75 12.24 -15.66
C GLN A 234 13.09 11.52 -15.78
N LEU A 235 13.05 10.23 -16.12
CA LEU A 235 14.23 9.42 -16.38
C LEU A 235 14.05 8.63 -17.68
N PRO A 236 15.13 8.35 -18.43
CA PRO A 236 15.04 7.51 -19.61
C PRO A 236 14.65 6.08 -19.23
N ALA A 237 13.79 5.46 -20.05
CA ALA A 237 13.43 4.05 -19.97
C ALA A 237 13.82 3.35 -21.27
N ARG A 238 14.36 2.13 -21.21
CA ARG A 238 14.70 1.34 -22.41
C ARG A 238 13.53 0.51 -22.93
N GLY A 239 12.42 0.47 -22.20
CA GLY A 239 11.22 -0.30 -22.55
C GLY A 239 9.96 0.24 -21.88
N LYS A 240 9.01 -0.67 -21.58
CA LYS A 240 7.79 -0.35 -20.84
C LYS A 240 8.17 0.05 -19.41
N ALA A 241 7.79 1.25 -19.00
CA ALA A 241 8.05 1.72 -17.65
C ALA A 241 7.26 0.90 -16.63
N SER A 242 7.96 0.23 -15.72
CA SER A 242 7.41 -0.47 -14.56
C SER A 242 8.37 -0.33 -13.38
N TYR A 243 7.89 -0.56 -12.16
CA TYR A 243 8.77 -0.56 -10.99
C TYR A 243 9.87 -1.63 -11.12
N ALA A 244 9.52 -2.83 -11.60
CA ALA A 244 10.49 -3.91 -11.81
C ALA A 244 11.59 -3.52 -12.80
N GLN A 245 11.22 -2.94 -13.94
CA GLN A 245 12.19 -2.49 -14.94
C GLN A 245 13.02 -1.31 -14.42
N PHE A 246 12.42 -0.40 -13.64
CA PHE A 246 13.12 0.70 -13.00
C PHE A 246 14.24 0.20 -12.06
N LEU A 247 13.93 -0.80 -11.22
CA LEU A 247 14.92 -1.38 -10.30
C LEU A 247 16.10 -2.03 -11.02
N VAL A 248 15.88 -2.58 -12.22
CA VAL A 248 16.93 -3.15 -13.06
C VAL A 248 17.75 -2.07 -13.77
N GLU A 249 17.09 -1.05 -14.32
CA GLU A 249 17.75 -0.01 -15.12
C GLU A 249 18.44 1.07 -14.27
N HIS A 250 17.93 1.32 -13.06
CA HIS A 250 18.34 2.42 -12.18
C HIS A 250 18.58 1.95 -10.72
N PRO A 251 19.38 0.90 -10.48
CA PRO A 251 19.52 0.28 -9.15
C PRO A 251 20.15 1.18 -8.08
N SER A 252 20.78 2.29 -8.50
CA SER A 252 21.43 3.26 -7.61
C SER A 252 20.70 4.61 -7.51
N HIS A 253 19.57 4.77 -8.19
CA HIS A 253 18.84 6.03 -8.19
C HIS A 253 18.17 6.29 -6.83
N PRO A 254 18.06 7.56 -6.36
CA PRO A 254 17.40 7.87 -5.08
C PRO A 254 15.96 7.39 -4.93
N LEU A 255 15.26 7.12 -6.05
CA LEU A 255 13.89 6.59 -6.08
C LEU A 255 13.82 5.06 -6.00
N VAL A 256 14.95 4.36 -5.85
CA VAL A 256 14.98 2.89 -5.80
C VAL A 256 14.19 2.36 -4.60
N LEU A 257 14.25 3.04 -3.44
CA LEU A 257 13.50 2.65 -2.25
C LEU A 257 11.98 2.75 -2.50
N GLU A 258 11.55 3.85 -3.12
CA GLU A 258 10.15 4.05 -3.49
C GLU A 258 9.69 2.99 -4.49
N ALA A 259 10.52 2.68 -5.50
CA ALA A 259 10.22 1.65 -6.49
C ALA A 259 10.09 0.26 -5.87
N HIS A 260 10.93 -0.06 -4.89
CA HIS A 260 10.80 -1.29 -4.11
C HIS A 260 9.47 -1.31 -3.35
N SER A 261 9.18 -0.29 -2.55
CA SER A 261 7.94 -0.19 -1.76
C SER A 261 6.69 -0.31 -2.65
N MET A 262 6.65 0.45 -3.74
CA MET A 262 5.53 0.44 -4.68
C MET A 262 5.38 -0.91 -5.42
N ARG A 263 6.48 -1.59 -5.77
CA ARG A 263 6.38 -2.95 -6.35
C ARG A 263 5.78 -3.93 -5.36
N VAL A 264 6.28 -3.96 -4.12
CA VAL A 264 5.76 -4.85 -3.06
C VAL A 264 4.28 -4.56 -2.81
N GLY A 265 3.91 -3.29 -2.61
CA GLY A 265 2.51 -2.89 -2.40
C GLY A 265 1.60 -3.27 -3.57
N SER A 266 2.05 -3.11 -4.82
CA SER A 266 1.28 -3.51 -6.00
C SER A 266 1.01 -5.02 -6.06
N LEU A 267 2.02 -5.84 -5.73
CA LEU A 267 1.90 -7.29 -5.71
C LEU A 267 0.99 -7.76 -4.56
N MET A 268 1.13 -7.16 -3.37
CA MET A 268 0.27 -7.46 -2.22
C MET A 268 -1.20 -7.11 -2.49
N THR A 269 -1.44 -5.96 -3.13
CA THR A 269 -2.79 -5.54 -3.52
C THR A 269 -3.39 -6.52 -4.53
N ALA A 270 -2.66 -6.89 -5.58
CA ALA A 270 -3.11 -7.88 -6.55
C ALA A 270 -3.39 -9.25 -5.90
N ALA A 271 -2.52 -9.70 -4.99
CA ALA A 271 -2.70 -10.95 -4.25
C ALA A 271 -3.96 -10.91 -3.37
N LYS A 272 -4.20 -9.79 -2.67
CA LYS A 272 -5.38 -9.59 -1.82
C LYS A 272 -6.67 -9.71 -2.63
N TRP A 273 -6.78 -8.98 -3.76
CA TRP A 273 -7.98 -9.04 -4.59
C TRP A 273 -8.25 -10.44 -5.14
N ILE A 274 -7.24 -11.12 -5.68
CA ILE A 274 -7.38 -12.50 -6.17
C ILE A 274 -7.86 -13.43 -5.04
N ARG A 275 -7.33 -13.25 -3.83
CA ARG A 275 -7.71 -14.04 -2.66
C ARG A 275 -9.15 -13.77 -2.22
N GLU A 276 -9.61 -12.52 -2.28
CA GLU A 276 -10.96 -12.12 -1.87
C GLU A 276 -12.01 -12.59 -2.89
N ASP A 277 -11.75 -12.42 -4.19
CA ASP A 277 -12.63 -12.89 -5.26
C ASP A 277 -12.74 -14.42 -5.29
N GLY A 278 -11.62 -15.12 -5.03
CA GLY A 278 -11.51 -16.58 -5.04
C GLY A 278 -11.32 -17.18 -3.65
N PHE A 279 -12.01 -16.67 -2.63
CA PHE A 279 -11.78 -17.08 -1.24
C PHE A 279 -11.84 -18.60 -1.01
N TYR A 280 -12.77 -19.28 -1.70
CA TYR A 280 -12.96 -20.73 -1.61
C TYR A 280 -12.36 -21.50 -2.80
N ASP A 281 -11.65 -20.84 -3.73
CA ASP A 281 -11.01 -21.50 -4.87
C ASP A 281 -9.51 -21.74 -4.59
N PRO A 282 -9.06 -23.00 -4.44
CA PRO A 282 -7.66 -23.32 -4.20
C PRO A 282 -6.70 -22.77 -5.25
N LYS A 283 -7.12 -22.63 -6.52
CA LYS A 283 -6.26 -22.05 -7.57
C LYS A 283 -6.05 -20.56 -7.37
N ALA A 284 -7.09 -19.83 -6.96
CA ALA A 284 -6.98 -18.42 -6.62
C ALA A 284 -6.10 -18.23 -5.38
N GLN A 285 -6.26 -19.07 -4.35
CA GLN A 285 -5.39 -19.05 -3.17
C GLN A 285 -3.91 -19.33 -3.53
N LEU A 286 -3.64 -20.31 -4.39
CA LEU A 286 -2.28 -20.59 -4.87
C LEU A 286 -1.68 -19.40 -5.62
N LYS A 287 -2.44 -18.77 -6.53
CA LYS A 287 -2.00 -17.60 -7.28
C LYS A 287 -1.73 -16.40 -6.36
N ALA A 288 -2.60 -16.16 -5.37
CA ALA A 288 -2.37 -15.13 -4.36
C ALA A 288 -1.11 -15.41 -3.53
N SER A 289 -0.89 -16.67 -3.11
CA SER A 289 0.34 -17.08 -2.41
C SER A 289 1.60 -16.79 -3.24
N GLN A 290 1.58 -17.10 -4.53
CA GLN A 290 2.69 -16.83 -5.45
C GLN A 290 3.00 -15.33 -5.56
N LEU A 291 1.97 -14.48 -5.66
CA LEU A 291 2.15 -13.02 -5.72
C LEU A 291 2.69 -12.44 -4.40
N TYR A 292 2.20 -12.92 -3.25
CA TYR A 292 2.76 -12.55 -1.95
C TYR A 292 4.22 -13.00 -1.82
N ALA A 293 4.55 -14.19 -2.29
CA ALA A 293 5.93 -14.69 -2.31
C ALA A 293 6.83 -13.88 -3.25
N GLU A 294 6.30 -13.46 -4.40
CA GLU A 294 7.00 -12.55 -5.30
C GLU A 294 7.25 -11.21 -4.63
N ALA A 295 6.25 -10.65 -3.94
CA ALA A 295 6.37 -9.40 -3.19
C ALA A 295 7.47 -9.51 -2.13
N ALA A 296 7.52 -10.62 -1.39
CA ALA A 296 8.57 -10.91 -0.43
C ALA A 296 9.96 -11.14 -1.04
N SER A 297 10.03 -11.44 -2.35
CA SER A 297 11.29 -11.69 -3.07
C SER A 297 11.88 -10.43 -3.70
N VAL A 298 11.12 -9.33 -3.75
CA VAL A 298 11.61 -8.01 -4.17
C VAL A 298 12.81 -7.67 -3.28
N GLY A 299 13.99 -7.53 -3.90
CA GLY A 299 15.28 -7.59 -3.22
C GLY A 299 15.37 -6.78 -1.92
N ARG A 300 16.04 -7.33 -0.89
CA ARG A 300 16.21 -6.66 0.40
C ARG A 300 16.91 -5.32 0.23
N LEU A 301 16.44 -4.33 0.98
CA LEU A 301 17.04 -2.99 1.02
C LEU A 301 18.54 -3.05 1.32
N ASP A 302 18.97 -3.97 2.18
CA ASP A 302 20.37 -4.12 2.56
C ASP A 302 21.28 -4.48 1.38
N GLY A 303 20.79 -5.26 0.42
CA GLY A 303 21.55 -5.55 -0.80
C GLY A 303 21.70 -4.33 -1.70
N VAL A 304 20.68 -3.46 -1.72
CA VAL A 304 20.65 -2.22 -2.48
C VAL A 304 21.53 -1.15 -1.83
N LEU A 305 21.44 -0.99 -0.50
CA LEU A 305 22.19 -0.01 0.27
C LEU A 305 23.69 -0.35 0.35
N GLN A 306 24.05 -1.64 0.39
CA GLN A 306 25.46 -2.06 0.33
C GLN A 306 26.11 -1.77 -1.04
N GLY A 307 25.33 -1.52 -2.09
CA GLY A 307 25.80 -1.16 -3.42
C GLY A 307 26.38 0.25 -3.56
N GLY A 308 26.55 1.00 -2.46
CA GLY A 308 27.19 2.33 -2.47
C GLY A 308 26.24 3.48 -2.77
N VAL A 309 24.91 3.28 -2.68
CA VAL A 309 23.93 4.35 -2.76
C VAL A 309 24.10 5.25 -1.53
N THR A 310 24.87 6.32 -1.71
CA THR A 310 25.07 7.33 -0.66
C THR A 310 23.89 8.27 -0.73
N VAL A 311 22.81 7.96 -0.01
CA VAL A 311 21.68 8.87 0.08
C VAL A 311 22.08 10.01 1.02
N SER A 312 22.23 11.22 0.47
CA SER A 312 22.67 12.36 1.25
C SER A 312 21.58 12.80 2.23
N GLY A 313 21.77 12.51 3.52
CA GLY A 313 21.23 13.34 4.61
C GLY A 313 19.93 12.90 5.32
N GLY A 314 19.48 11.65 5.17
CA GLY A 314 18.32 11.11 5.92
C GLY A 314 18.69 9.91 6.79
N ASP A 315 18.15 9.83 8.00
CA ASP A 315 18.08 8.60 8.79
C ASP A 315 16.96 7.74 8.22
N PHE A 316 17.30 6.68 7.47
CA PHE A 316 16.33 5.78 6.83
C PHE A 316 15.89 4.64 7.73
N SER A 317 16.18 4.69 9.04
CA SER A 317 15.82 3.58 9.93
C SER A 317 14.32 3.33 9.99
N GLU A 318 13.50 4.39 9.90
CA GLU A 318 12.05 4.30 9.90
C GLU A 318 11.51 3.71 8.58
N GLU A 319 11.94 4.22 7.42
CA GLU A 319 11.51 3.69 6.12
C GLU A 319 12.01 2.27 5.88
N LYS A 320 13.22 1.96 6.36
CA LYS A 320 13.75 0.59 6.34
C LYS A 320 12.89 -0.34 7.20
N GLY A 321 12.51 0.09 8.40
CA GLY A 321 11.61 -0.66 9.27
C GLY A 321 10.28 -0.97 8.57
N ALA A 322 9.62 0.08 8.05
CA ALA A 322 8.35 -0.06 7.34
C ALA A 322 8.45 -0.98 6.11
N PHE A 323 9.55 -0.94 5.36
CA PHE A 323 9.75 -1.83 4.22
C PHE A 323 9.97 -3.29 4.64
N GLU A 324 10.76 -3.55 5.69
CA GLU A 324 10.97 -4.91 6.17
C GLU A 324 9.69 -5.49 6.80
N ASP A 325 8.88 -4.67 7.48
CA ASP A 325 7.54 -5.05 7.98
C ASP A 325 6.62 -5.47 6.82
N LEU A 326 6.65 -4.74 5.70
CA LEU A 326 5.87 -5.06 4.50
C LEU A 326 6.29 -6.41 3.88
N ILE A 327 7.59 -6.71 3.87
CA ILE A 327 8.11 -8.01 3.40
C ILE A 327 7.68 -9.15 4.34
N ASP A 328 7.68 -8.91 5.65
CA ASP A 328 7.23 -9.90 6.64
C ASP A 328 5.73 -10.16 6.51
N GLU A 329 4.92 -9.12 6.32
CA GLU A 329 3.49 -9.24 6.03
C GLU A 329 3.24 -10.02 4.74
N ALA A 330 4.02 -9.77 3.69
CA ALA A 330 3.94 -10.51 2.43
C ALA A 330 4.26 -12.01 2.64
N LEU A 331 5.33 -12.36 3.37
CA LEU A 331 5.66 -13.75 3.67
C LEU A 331 4.59 -14.44 4.51
N LEU A 332 4.06 -13.77 5.54
CA LEU A 332 2.98 -14.30 6.36
C LEU A 332 1.73 -14.57 5.51
N SER A 333 1.37 -13.60 4.67
CA SER A 333 0.22 -13.71 3.76
C SER A 333 0.41 -14.83 2.73
N ALA A 334 1.63 -15.01 2.20
CA ALA A 334 1.98 -16.12 1.32
C ALA A 334 1.78 -17.47 2.02
N GLY A 335 2.21 -17.59 3.27
CA GLY A 335 2.04 -18.76 4.11
C GLY A 335 0.56 -19.11 4.33
N ILE A 336 -0.25 -18.13 4.74
CA ILE A 336 -1.69 -18.31 4.96
C ILE A 336 -2.40 -18.75 3.67
N ALA A 337 -2.10 -18.09 2.53
CA ALA A 337 -2.69 -18.43 1.25
C ALA A 337 -2.27 -19.83 0.76
N ALA A 338 -1.01 -20.23 0.98
CA ALA A 338 -0.53 -21.57 0.65
C ALA A 338 -1.23 -22.66 1.49
N THR A 339 -1.43 -22.40 2.78
CA THR A 339 -2.21 -23.29 3.66
C THR A 339 -3.62 -23.51 3.12
N ARG A 340 -4.33 -22.43 2.74
CA ARG A 340 -5.68 -22.52 2.15
C ARG A 340 -5.72 -23.21 0.78
N ALA A 341 -4.60 -23.20 0.07
CA ALA A 341 -4.44 -23.90 -1.20
C ALA A 341 -4.07 -25.39 -1.04
N ASP A 342 -4.00 -25.91 0.20
CA ASP A 342 -3.52 -27.26 0.53
C ASP A 342 -2.08 -27.51 0.04
N ASP A 343 -1.21 -26.49 0.13
CA ASP A 343 0.23 -26.58 -0.13
C ASP A 343 1.05 -26.38 1.16
N PRO A 344 1.16 -27.41 2.02
CA PRO A 344 1.88 -27.33 3.29
C PRO A 344 3.39 -27.14 3.10
N THR A 345 3.93 -27.53 1.95
CA THR A 345 5.37 -27.36 1.67
C THR A 345 5.71 -25.90 1.45
N ALA A 346 4.92 -25.20 0.63
CA ALA A 346 5.08 -23.77 0.42
C ALA A 346 4.78 -23.00 1.71
N ALA A 347 3.70 -23.34 2.42
CA ALA A 347 3.33 -22.69 3.68
C ALA A 347 4.46 -22.75 4.73
N ARG A 348 5.01 -23.95 4.98
CA ARG A 348 6.16 -24.11 5.88
C ARG A 348 7.35 -23.27 5.42
N GLY A 349 7.66 -23.30 4.12
CA GLY A 349 8.76 -22.53 3.54
C GLY A 349 8.65 -21.02 3.75
N TYR A 350 7.44 -20.45 3.63
CA TYR A 350 7.21 -19.02 3.86
C TYR A 350 7.26 -18.66 5.36
N LEU A 351 6.62 -19.43 6.22
CA LEU A 351 6.59 -19.18 7.66
C LEU A 351 7.98 -19.31 8.29
N SER A 352 8.80 -20.28 7.85
CA SER A 352 10.19 -20.39 8.28
C SER A 352 11.00 -19.14 7.93
N LYS A 353 10.78 -18.52 6.77
CA LYS A 353 11.46 -17.27 6.38
C LYS A 353 11.06 -16.10 7.29
N VAL A 354 9.79 -16.00 7.72
CA VAL A 354 9.35 -14.98 8.69
C VAL A 354 10.12 -15.14 10.00
N VAL A 355 10.20 -16.36 10.51
CA VAL A 355 10.94 -16.67 11.76
C VAL A 355 12.43 -16.38 11.60
N GLU A 356 13.04 -16.76 10.48
CA GLU A 356 14.45 -16.49 10.19
C GLU A 356 14.77 -14.99 10.12
N ARG A 357 13.87 -14.18 9.55
CA ARG A 357 14.02 -12.72 9.43
C ARG A 357 13.86 -12.01 10.77
N ASN A 358 12.99 -12.52 11.65
CA ASN A 358 12.70 -11.96 12.97
C ASN A 358 13.51 -12.60 14.10
N ARG A 359 14.64 -13.26 13.79
CA ARG A 359 15.50 -13.87 14.81
C ARG A 359 16.14 -12.81 15.69
N ASP A 360 15.50 -12.54 16.83
CA ASP A 360 16.20 -12.16 18.04
C ASP A 360 16.68 -13.44 18.73
N GLU A 361 17.90 -13.48 19.29
CA GLU A 361 18.59 -14.70 19.75
C GLU A 361 17.83 -15.50 20.85
N THR A 362 16.71 -14.97 21.37
CA THR A 362 15.98 -15.51 22.52
C THR A 362 14.60 -16.12 22.22
N VAL A 363 14.07 -16.01 20.99
CA VAL A 363 12.65 -16.38 20.66
C VAL A 363 12.54 -17.61 19.73
N THR A 364 13.67 -18.18 19.31
CA THR A 364 13.80 -19.06 18.14
C THR A 364 13.33 -20.50 18.30
N GLU A 365 13.56 -21.14 19.45
CA GLU A 365 13.17 -22.55 19.64
C GLU A 365 11.64 -22.68 19.67
N SER A 366 10.95 -21.82 20.41
CA SER A 366 9.49 -21.91 20.57
C SER A 366 8.71 -21.62 19.29
N ALA A 367 9.18 -20.72 18.42
CA ALA A 367 8.50 -20.42 17.16
C ALA A 367 8.66 -21.54 16.12
N SER A 368 9.85 -22.17 16.07
CA SER A 368 10.10 -23.29 15.17
C SER A 368 9.35 -24.54 15.62
N GLU A 369 9.35 -24.84 16.92
CA GLU A 369 8.55 -25.93 17.50
C GLU A 369 7.05 -25.71 17.28
N PHE A 370 6.56 -24.47 17.36
CA PHE A 370 5.16 -24.14 17.09
C PHE A 370 4.77 -24.37 15.63
N ILE A 371 5.61 -23.97 14.67
CA ILE A 371 5.38 -24.25 13.25
C ILE A 371 5.34 -25.77 13.02
N GLU A 372 6.29 -26.52 13.57
CA GLU A 372 6.30 -27.98 13.44
C GLU A 372 5.05 -28.62 14.07
N ALA A 373 4.60 -28.15 15.23
CA ALA A 373 3.38 -28.64 15.87
C ALA A 373 2.12 -28.44 15.00
N ILE A 374 1.98 -27.29 14.33
CA ILE A 374 0.86 -27.03 13.40
C ILE A 374 0.82 -28.06 12.27
N PHE A 375 1.98 -28.46 11.73
CA PHE A 375 2.04 -29.37 10.59
C PHE A 375 2.09 -30.86 10.97
N GLU A 376 2.53 -31.22 12.18
CA GLU A 376 2.58 -32.61 12.66
C GLU A 376 1.20 -33.16 13.10
N GLU A 377 0.30 -32.31 13.61
CA GLU A 377 -1.01 -32.75 14.08
C GLU A 377 -2.00 -33.10 12.94
N GLY A 378 -1.61 -32.91 11.68
CA GLY A 378 -2.35 -33.39 10.50
C GLY A 378 -3.72 -32.75 10.31
N ASN A 379 -4.04 -31.71 11.09
CA ASN A 379 -5.34 -31.06 11.10
C ASN A 379 -5.16 -29.56 10.81
N VAL A 380 -4.63 -29.27 9.62
CA VAL A 380 -4.33 -27.90 9.15
C VAL A 380 -5.59 -27.02 8.99
N ASN A 381 -6.77 -27.63 9.05
CA ASN A 381 -8.07 -26.96 8.92
C ASN A 381 -8.71 -26.55 10.26
N ASP A 382 -8.19 -27.02 11.40
CA ASP A 382 -8.58 -26.59 12.76
C ASP A 382 -7.54 -25.62 13.32
#